data_AF-A0A832YSM2-F1
#
_entry.id   AF-A0A832YSM2-F1
#
_cell.length_a   1.000
_cell.length_b   1.000
_cell.length_c   1.000
_cell.angle_alpha   90.00
_cell.angle_beta   90.00
_cell.angle_gamma   90.00
#
_symmetry.space_group_name_H-M   'P 1'
#
loop_
_entity.id
_entity.type
_entity.pdbx_description
1 polymer ?
#
loop_
_entity_poly.entity_id
_entity_poly.type
_entity_poly.pdbx_seq_one_letter_code
_entity_poly.pdbx_strand_id
1 'polypeptide(L)'
;MILLVSPKDIDEVKEVIEGGADIIDVKNPLEGSLGANFPWVIKETKEITPKDRLVSATVGDVPYKPGTVSLAALGAAISGADYIKVGLYGTSCYNEAVDLMEKVVKAVKDVDKNKIVVAAGYADAHRVGAVDPLIIPKIARDSGCDVAMLDTAIKDGKTLFDHLNKRLLSEFIEETHSYGLKCALAGSIKKEEIPTLKEMGCDIVGIRGAACTKGDRNYGRIKKELVRELLELCKD
;
A
#
# COMPACT_ATOMS: atom_id res chain seq x y z
N MET A 1 15.30 -4.05 -0.07
CA MET A 1 13.85 -3.83 -0.29
C MET A 1 13.27 -3.20 0.97
N ILE A 2 12.33 -2.27 0.86
CA ILE A 2 11.69 -1.59 2.00
C ILE A 2 10.55 -2.47 2.53
N LEU A 3 10.46 -2.61 3.85
CA LEU A 3 9.39 -3.33 4.53
C LEU A 3 8.29 -2.37 5.00
N LEU A 4 7.08 -2.57 4.45
CA LEU A 4 5.86 -1.90 4.90
C LEU A 4 5.00 -2.89 5.69
N VAL A 5 4.56 -2.50 6.90
CA VAL A 5 3.68 -3.34 7.73
C VAL A 5 2.40 -2.58 8.10
N SER A 6 1.23 -3.21 7.94
CA SER A 6 -0.07 -2.59 8.20
C SER A 6 -0.70 -2.99 9.55
N PRO A 7 -0.50 -2.22 10.64
CA PRO A 7 -1.20 -2.42 11.91
C PRO A 7 -2.69 -2.02 11.82
N LYS A 8 -3.53 -2.55 12.72
CA LYS A 8 -4.95 -2.17 12.84
C LYS A 8 -5.26 -1.26 14.02
N ASP A 9 -4.35 -1.15 14.99
CA ASP A 9 -4.50 -0.34 16.21
C ASP A 9 -3.13 0.12 16.74
N ILE A 10 -3.14 0.99 17.74
CA ILE A 10 -1.92 1.64 18.25
C ILE A 10 -0.97 0.66 18.96
N ASP A 11 -1.48 -0.44 19.52
CA ASP A 11 -0.63 -1.44 20.15
C ASP A 11 0.11 -2.27 19.09
N GLU A 12 -0.54 -2.58 17.96
CA GLU A 12 0.17 -3.14 16.81
C GLU A 12 1.20 -2.15 16.24
N VAL A 13 0.93 -0.84 16.22
CA VAL A 13 1.91 0.17 15.77
C VAL A 13 3.21 0.09 16.59
N LYS A 14 3.13 -0.03 17.92
CA LYS A 14 4.31 -0.16 18.79
C LYS A 14 5.13 -1.41 18.44
N GLU A 15 4.46 -2.55 18.22
CA GLU A 15 5.13 -3.79 17.79
C GLU A 15 5.81 -3.65 16.42
N VAL A 16 5.19 -2.93 15.47
CA VAL A 16 5.80 -2.62 14.17
C VAL A 16 7.06 -1.75 14.34
N ILE A 17 7.00 -0.74 15.20
CA ILE A 17 8.12 0.15 15.49
C ILE A 17 9.28 -0.63 16.14
N GLU A 18 9.00 -1.42 17.18
CA GLU A 18 10.01 -2.25 17.87
C GLU A 18 10.59 -3.35 16.97
N GLY A 19 9.80 -3.82 16.00
CA GLY A 19 10.22 -4.80 15.01
C GLY A 19 11.16 -4.25 13.94
N GLY A 20 11.11 -2.93 13.70
CA GLY A 20 12.03 -2.26 12.78
C GLY A 20 11.50 -2.02 11.37
N ALA A 21 10.19 -2.12 11.13
CA ALA A 21 9.66 -1.84 9.79
C ALA A 21 9.95 -0.39 9.36
N ASP A 22 10.19 -0.21 8.06
CA ASP A 22 10.55 1.08 7.46
C ASP A 22 9.32 1.99 7.29
N ILE A 23 8.18 1.39 6.94
CA ILE A 23 6.91 2.10 6.74
C ILE A 23 5.80 1.48 7.59
N ILE A 24 5.13 2.31 8.39
CA ILE A 24 3.97 1.94 9.20
C ILE A 24 2.70 2.32 8.42
N ASP A 25 1.90 1.34 7.99
CA ASP A 25 0.74 1.56 7.11
C ASP A 25 -0.60 1.52 7.84
N VAL A 26 -1.14 2.70 8.12
CA VAL A 26 -2.43 2.91 8.78
C VAL A 26 -3.57 2.64 7.80
N LYS A 27 -4.30 1.55 8.02
CA LYS A 27 -5.53 1.22 7.28
C LYS A 27 -6.59 0.61 8.19
N ASN A 28 -7.81 0.47 7.66
CA ASN A 28 -8.95 -0.12 8.36
C ASN A 28 -9.51 -1.31 7.57
N PRO A 29 -9.16 -2.56 7.93
CA PRO A 29 -9.69 -3.75 7.26
C PRO A 29 -11.23 -3.90 7.31
N LEU A 30 -11.91 -3.22 8.23
CA LEU A 30 -13.38 -3.23 8.31
C LEU A 30 -14.04 -2.43 7.16
N GLU A 31 -13.28 -1.55 6.50
CA GLU A 31 -13.73 -0.73 5.37
C GLU A 31 -13.18 -1.23 4.02
N GLY A 32 -12.64 -2.46 3.98
CA GLY A 32 -12.12 -3.08 2.76
C GLY A 32 -10.61 -3.37 2.80
N SER A 33 -10.06 -3.73 1.66
CA SER A 33 -8.64 -4.11 1.52
C SER A 33 -7.68 -2.97 1.89
N LEU A 34 -7.98 -1.79 1.33
CA LEU A 34 -7.31 -0.52 1.56
C LEU A 34 -8.28 0.47 2.22
N GLY A 35 -9.21 -0.01 3.05
CA GLY A 35 -10.14 0.83 3.80
C GLY A 35 -9.44 1.92 4.60
N ALA A 36 -10.02 3.12 4.65
CA ALA A 36 -9.41 4.27 5.32
C ALA A 36 -9.54 4.14 6.84
N ASN A 37 -8.52 4.57 7.58
CA ASN A 37 -8.65 4.75 9.02
C ASN A 37 -8.95 6.23 9.35
N PHE A 38 -9.27 6.52 10.60
CA PHE A 38 -9.67 7.84 11.03
C PHE A 38 -8.49 8.81 11.16
N PRO A 39 -8.72 10.13 11.00
CA PRO A 39 -7.69 11.17 11.13
C PRO A 39 -6.89 11.12 12.44
N TRP A 40 -7.53 10.82 13.57
CA TRP A 40 -6.85 10.74 14.87
C TRP A 40 -5.95 9.52 14.98
N VAL A 41 -6.27 8.41 14.32
CA VAL A 41 -5.43 7.20 14.32
C VAL A 41 -4.16 7.43 13.49
N ILE A 42 -4.29 8.10 12.34
CA ILE A 42 -3.14 8.50 11.51
C ILE A 42 -2.23 9.45 12.31
N LYS A 43 -2.84 10.45 12.97
CA LYS A 43 -2.11 11.42 13.78
C LYS A 43 -1.37 10.77 14.96
N GLU A 44 -2.06 9.96 15.75
CA GLU A 44 -1.46 9.26 16.89
C GLU A 44 -0.32 8.34 16.45
N THR A 45 -0.51 7.61 15.33
CA THR A 45 0.54 6.79 14.71
C THR A 45 1.76 7.63 14.34
N LYS A 46 1.56 8.81 13.72
CA LYS A 46 2.64 9.72 13.35
C LYS A 46 3.36 10.29 14.58
N GLU A 47 2.65 10.59 15.66
CA GLU A 47 3.23 11.11 16.90
C GLU A 47 4.17 10.11 17.59
N ILE A 48 3.84 8.81 17.54
CA ILE A 48 4.68 7.77 18.16
C ILE A 48 5.72 7.16 17.22
N THR A 49 5.60 7.38 15.91
CA THR A 49 6.56 6.85 14.92
C THR A 49 7.87 7.66 14.95
N PRO A 50 9.04 7.00 15.08
CA PRO A 50 10.34 7.66 15.00
C PRO A 50 10.50 8.48 13.71
N LYS A 51 11.19 9.63 13.78
CA LYS A 51 11.32 10.58 12.67
C LYS A 51 12.06 10.04 11.44
N ASP A 52 12.87 9.00 11.62
CA ASP A 52 13.60 8.29 10.57
C ASP A 52 12.74 7.25 9.83
N ARG A 53 11.46 7.12 10.19
CA ARG A 53 10.50 6.20 9.57
C ARG A 53 9.29 6.93 9.04
N LEU A 54 8.60 6.27 8.11
CA LEU A 54 7.49 6.87 7.36
C LEU A 54 6.15 6.27 7.79
N VAL A 55 5.12 7.09 7.78
CA VAL A 55 3.73 6.68 7.99
C VAL A 55 3.00 6.68 6.64
N SER A 56 2.43 5.55 6.27
CA SER A 56 1.51 5.42 5.14
C SER A 56 0.07 5.42 5.66
N ALA A 57 -0.85 5.99 4.89
CA ALA A 57 -2.28 5.92 5.19
C ALA A 57 -3.09 5.68 3.90
N THR A 58 -4.06 4.78 3.98
CA THR A 58 -5.02 4.56 2.90
C THR A 58 -6.19 5.53 2.97
N VAL A 59 -6.73 5.91 1.80
CA VAL A 59 -7.95 6.72 1.69
C VAL A 59 -9.19 5.90 1.28
N GLY A 60 -9.04 4.58 1.16
CA GLY A 60 -10.14 3.66 0.91
C GLY A 60 -9.93 2.77 -0.32
N ASP A 61 -10.80 1.76 -0.40
CA ASP A 61 -11.21 1.14 -1.66
C ASP A 61 -12.20 2.12 -2.34
N VAL A 62 -11.68 3.06 -3.13
CA VAL A 62 -12.44 4.29 -3.46
C VAL A 62 -13.39 4.11 -4.64
N PRO A 63 -14.57 4.76 -4.63
CA PRO A 63 -15.38 4.92 -5.83
C PRO A 63 -14.73 5.93 -6.80
N TYR A 64 -15.19 5.98 -8.05
CA TYR A 64 -14.87 7.10 -8.95
C TYR A 64 -15.59 8.39 -8.50
N LYS A 65 -15.01 9.07 -7.51
CA LYS A 65 -15.46 10.35 -6.96
C LYS A 65 -14.26 11.28 -6.71
N PRO A 66 -13.64 11.84 -7.78
CA PRO A 66 -12.37 12.56 -7.67
C PRO A 66 -12.32 13.64 -6.58
N GLY A 67 -13.38 14.44 -6.45
CA GLY A 67 -13.46 15.47 -5.41
C GLY A 67 -13.48 14.91 -3.98
N THR A 68 -14.27 13.86 -3.73
CA THR A 68 -14.34 13.20 -2.42
C THR A 68 -12.99 12.57 -2.04
N VAL A 69 -12.36 11.89 -2.99
CA VAL A 69 -11.07 11.22 -2.74
C VAL A 69 -9.94 12.24 -2.56
N SER A 70 -9.98 13.36 -3.27
CA SER A 70 -9.03 14.47 -3.07
C SER A 70 -9.14 15.09 -1.68
N LEU A 71 -10.36 15.28 -1.17
CA LEU A 71 -10.59 15.75 0.20
C LEU A 71 -10.10 14.72 1.24
N ALA A 72 -10.31 13.42 0.99
CA ALA A 72 -9.81 12.37 1.86
C ALA A 72 -8.27 12.30 1.87
N ALA A 73 -7.63 12.45 0.70
CA ALA A 73 -6.19 12.50 0.56
C ALA A 73 -5.57 13.72 1.27
N LEU A 74 -6.20 14.89 1.15
CA LEU A 74 -5.85 16.07 1.93
C LEU A 74 -5.97 15.79 3.43
N GLY A 75 -7.07 15.16 3.87
CA GLY A 75 -7.28 14.76 5.25
C GLY A 75 -6.16 13.85 5.78
N ALA A 76 -5.80 12.80 5.05
CA ALA A 76 -4.71 11.89 5.41
C ALA A 76 -3.35 12.61 5.49
N ALA A 77 -3.06 13.48 4.52
CA ALA A 77 -1.83 14.27 4.48
C ALA A 77 -1.71 15.22 5.69
N ILE A 78 -2.79 15.94 6.02
CA ILE A 78 -2.86 16.85 7.18
C ILE A 78 -2.78 16.09 8.50
N SER A 79 -3.35 14.89 8.56
CA SER A 79 -3.24 14.02 9.73
C SER A 79 -1.83 13.48 9.98
N GLY A 80 -0.90 13.62 9.03
CA GLY A 80 0.51 13.29 9.23
C GLY A 80 1.03 12.13 8.38
N ALA A 81 0.24 11.60 7.45
CA ALA A 81 0.73 10.58 6.52
C ALA A 81 1.81 11.15 5.59
N ASP A 82 2.91 10.41 5.43
CA ASP A 82 3.97 10.67 4.47
C ASP A 82 3.67 10.01 3.12
N TYR A 83 3.02 8.83 3.15
CA TYR A 83 2.52 8.12 1.97
C TYR A 83 0.99 8.11 1.99
N ILE A 84 0.36 8.55 0.90
CA ILE A 84 -1.10 8.58 0.73
C ILE A 84 -1.45 7.55 -0.34
N LYS A 85 -2.22 6.53 0.05
CA LYS A 85 -2.49 5.35 -0.77
C LYS A 85 -3.95 5.27 -1.19
N VAL A 86 -4.18 5.21 -2.50
CA VAL A 86 -5.52 5.17 -3.11
C VAL A 86 -5.76 3.79 -3.70
N GLY A 87 -6.77 3.07 -3.19
CA GLY A 87 -7.22 1.82 -3.78
C GLY A 87 -8.17 2.08 -4.95
N LEU A 88 -7.71 1.83 -6.18
CA LEU A 88 -8.44 2.07 -7.43
C LEU A 88 -9.56 1.05 -7.66
N TYR A 89 -10.55 1.04 -6.78
CA TYR A 89 -11.57 -0.01 -6.67
C TYR A 89 -12.76 0.23 -7.58
N GLY A 90 -13.34 1.43 -7.53
CA GLY A 90 -14.54 1.80 -8.29
C GLY A 90 -14.24 2.54 -9.59
N THR A 91 -12.98 2.68 -9.97
CA THR A 91 -12.56 3.10 -11.32
C THR A 91 -12.50 1.87 -12.21
N SER A 92 -13.15 1.91 -13.37
CA SER A 92 -13.31 0.76 -14.27
C SER A 92 -12.38 0.80 -15.48
N CYS A 93 -11.80 1.96 -15.79
CA CYS A 93 -10.93 2.14 -16.95
C CYS A 93 -9.77 3.11 -16.66
N TYR A 94 -8.80 3.11 -17.57
CA TYR A 94 -7.60 3.96 -17.51
C TYR A 94 -7.94 5.45 -17.31
N ASN A 95 -8.87 6.01 -18.09
CA ASN A 95 -9.19 7.45 -18.04
C ASN A 95 -9.77 7.88 -16.70
N GLU A 96 -10.67 7.06 -16.12
CA GLU A 96 -11.25 7.34 -14.79
C GLU A 96 -10.18 7.29 -13.69
N ALA A 97 -9.27 6.31 -13.77
CA ALA A 97 -8.19 6.16 -12.81
C ALA A 97 -7.18 7.31 -12.90
N VAL A 98 -6.79 7.74 -14.11
CA VAL A 98 -5.91 8.89 -14.31
C VAL A 98 -6.57 10.18 -13.81
N ASP A 99 -7.82 10.48 -14.19
CA ASP A 99 -8.51 11.70 -13.73
C ASP A 99 -8.59 11.75 -12.20
N LEU A 100 -8.98 10.65 -11.55
CA LEU A 100 -9.04 10.56 -10.10
C LEU A 100 -7.67 10.79 -9.46
N MET A 101 -6.63 10.10 -9.94
CA MET A 101 -5.30 10.20 -9.36
C MET A 101 -4.65 11.56 -9.59
N GLU A 102 -4.86 12.22 -10.73
CA GLU A 102 -4.38 13.59 -10.95
C GLU A 102 -4.91 14.56 -9.89
N LYS A 103 -6.20 14.46 -9.52
CA LYS A 103 -6.78 15.36 -8.51
C LYS A 103 -6.23 15.06 -7.12
N VAL A 104 -6.02 13.77 -6.81
CA VAL A 104 -5.35 13.36 -5.57
C VAL A 104 -3.91 13.87 -5.50
N VAL A 105 -3.13 13.69 -6.57
CA VAL A 105 -1.75 14.17 -6.66
C VAL A 105 -1.70 15.67 -6.43
N LYS A 106 -2.54 16.44 -7.12
CA LYS A 106 -2.65 17.87 -6.88
C LYS A 106 -2.97 18.20 -5.41
N ALA A 107 -3.99 17.57 -4.84
CA ALA A 107 -4.41 17.82 -3.46
C ALA A 107 -3.32 17.54 -2.42
N VAL A 108 -2.52 16.48 -2.63
CA VAL A 108 -1.42 16.11 -1.72
C VAL A 108 -0.20 17.02 -1.93
N LYS A 109 0.23 17.23 -3.18
CA LYS A 109 1.46 17.98 -3.50
C LYS A 109 1.31 19.49 -3.26
N ASP A 110 0.09 20.04 -3.30
CA ASP A 110 -0.19 21.42 -2.89
C ASP A 110 0.00 21.63 -1.37
N VAL A 111 -0.11 20.58 -0.55
CA VAL A 111 0.17 20.62 0.89
C VAL A 111 1.66 20.50 1.16
N ASP A 112 2.29 19.46 0.59
CA ASP A 112 3.72 19.19 0.75
C ASP A 112 4.22 18.35 -0.43
N LYS A 113 5.18 18.90 -1.19
CA LYS A 113 5.76 18.23 -2.35
C LYS A 113 6.55 16.96 -2.00
N ASN A 114 6.97 16.81 -0.74
CA ASN A 114 7.72 15.65 -0.28
C ASN A 114 6.81 14.47 0.08
N LYS A 115 5.50 14.68 0.22
CA LYS A 115 4.55 13.59 0.46
C LYS A 115 4.40 12.73 -0.78
N ILE A 116 4.26 11.43 -0.57
CA ILE A 116 4.26 10.40 -1.60
C ILE A 116 2.84 9.95 -1.91
N VAL A 117 2.48 9.86 -3.19
CA VAL A 117 1.18 9.39 -3.65
C VAL A 117 1.33 8.02 -4.31
N VAL A 118 0.50 7.08 -3.86
CA VAL A 118 0.51 5.67 -4.29
C VAL A 118 -0.78 5.35 -5.02
N ALA A 119 -0.67 4.98 -6.30
CA ALA A 119 -1.77 4.39 -7.07
C ALA A 119 -1.77 2.87 -6.86
N ALA A 120 -2.77 2.34 -6.14
CA ALA A 120 -2.85 0.92 -5.83
C ALA A 120 -3.98 0.25 -6.61
N GLY A 121 -3.62 -0.71 -7.46
CA GLY A 121 -4.54 -1.64 -8.09
C GLY A 121 -4.70 -2.94 -7.31
N TYR A 122 -5.58 -3.81 -7.80
CA TYR A 122 -5.85 -5.11 -7.19
C TYR A 122 -5.48 -6.23 -8.17
N ALA A 123 -4.61 -7.14 -7.76
CA ALA A 123 -4.21 -8.29 -8.58
C ALA A 123 -5.42 -9.16 -8.99
N ASP A 124 -6.46 -9.17 -8.15
CA ASP A 124 -7.75 -9.83 -8.36
C ASP A 124 -8.87 -8.86 -8.78
N ALA A 125 -8.54 -7.75 -9.45
CA ALA A 125 -9.50 -6.72 -9.89
C ALA A 125 -10.74 -7.28 -10.59
N HIS A 126 -10.57 -8.33 -11.39
CA HIS A 126 -11.67 -9.02 -12.10
C HIS A 126 -12.78 -9.53 -11.16
N ARG A 127 -12.49 -9.77 -9.88
CA ARG A 127 -13.47 -10.22 -8.89
C ARG A 127 -14.35 -9.11 -8.34
N VAL A 128 -13.93 -7.85 -8.51
CA VAL A 128 -14.59 -6.67 -7.95
C VAL A 128 -14.97 -5.62 -8.99
N GLY A 129 -14.62 -5.85 -10.27
CA GLY A 129 -14.89 -4.92 -11.36
C GLY A 129 -13.99 -3.69 -11.36
N ALA A 130 -12.82 -3.78 -10.71
CA ALA A 130 -11.83 -2.71 -10.67
C ALA A 130 -11.01 -2.65 -11.97
N VAL A 131 -10.30 -1.54 -12.15
CA VAL A 131 -9.37 -1.31 -13.27
C VAL A 131 -8.32 -2.43 -13.36
N ASP A 132 -7.91 -2.76 -14.59
CA ASP A 132 -6.91 -3.80 -14.85
C ASP A 132 -5.60 -3.52 -14.07
N PRO A 133 -5.11 -4.47 -13.25
CA PRO A 133 -3.89 -4.28 -12.47
C PRO A 133 -2.66 -4.00 -13.34
N LEU A 134 -2.59 -4.52 -14.57
CA LEU A 134 -1.40 -4.39 -15.41
C LEU A 134 -1.24 -2.98 -16.00
N ILE A 135 -2.26 -2.12 -15.91
CA ILE A 135 -2.16 -0.73 -16.40
C ILE A 135 -1.87 0.30 -15.30
N ILE A 136 -1.74 -0.14 -14.04
CA ILE A 136 -1.42 0.73 -12.91
C ILE A 136 -0.10 1.50 -13.09
N PRO A 137 0.98 0.93 -13.66
CA PRO A 137 2.21 1.70 -13.91
C PRO A 137 1.98 2.91 -14.82
N LYS A 138 1.16 2.76 -15.87
CA LYS A 138 0.78 3.85 -16.78
C LYS A 138 -0.10 4.88 -16.09
N ILE A 139 -1.09 4.43 -15.32
CA ILE A 139 -1.96 5.33 -14.52
C ILE A 139 -1.10 6.17 -13.58
N ALA A 140 -0.19 5.54 -12.84
CA ALA A 140 0.70 6.22 -11.91
C ALA A 140 1.59 7.26 -12.62
N ARG A 141 2.18 6.90 -13.77
CA ARG A 141 2.99 7.81 -14.58
C ARG A 141 2.19 9.03 -15.04
N ASP A 142 1.05 8.80 -15.68
CA ASP A 142 0.31 9.88 -16.36
C ASP A 142 -0.44 10.78 -15.38
N SER A 143 -0.72 10.30 -14.16
CA SER A 143 -1.29 11.12 -13.09
C SER A 143 -0.25 11.85 -12.23
N GLY A 144 1.04 11.54 -12.39
CA GLY A 144 2.13 12.11 -11.58
C GLY A 144 2.22 11.54 -10.16
N CYS A 145 1.80 10.28 -9.96
CA CYS A 145 2.06 9.55 -8.72
C CYS A 145 3.54 9.20 -8.60
N ASP A 146 3.98 8.78 -7.41
CA ASP A 146 5.37 8.38 -7.17
C ASP A 146 5.53 6.84 -7.08
N VAL A 147 4.45 6.13 -6.77
CA VAL A 147 4.45 4.66 -6.57
C VAL A 147 3.30 4.00 -7.33
N ALA A 148 3.62 2.95 -8.08
CA ALA A 148 2.64 1.98 -8.60
C ALA A 148 2.58 0.77 -7.66
N MET A 149 1.38 0.36 -7.27
CA MET A 149 1.18 -0.67 -6.26
C MET A 149 0.14 -1.73 -6.66
N LEU A 150 0.35 -2.97 -6.22
CA LEU A 150 -0.67 -4.03 -6.23
C LEU A 150 -0.93 -4.59 -4.82
N ASP A 151 -2.19 -4.86 -4.51
CA ASP A 151 -2.66 -5.67 -3.36
C ASP A 151 -3.76 -6.65 -3.85
N THR A 152 -4.40 -7.40 -2.97
CA THR A 152 -5.62 -8.18 -3.28
C THR A 152 -6.86 -7.47 -2.73
N ALA A 153 -7.98 -7.42 -3.44
CA ALA A 153 -9.23 -6.84 -2.97
C ALA A 153 -9.90 -7.79 -1.96
N ILE A 154 -10.09 -9.05 -2.34
CA ILE A 154 -10.79 -10.04 -1.51
C ILE A 154 -9.80 -10.80 -0.64
N LYS A 155 -10.08 -10.85 0.67
CA LYS A 155 -9.17 -11.44 1.68
C LYS A 155 -9.60 -12.85 2.06
N ASP A 156 -9.63 -13.75 1.07
CA ASP A 156 -10.04 -15.16 1.20
C ASP A 156 -8.85 -16.14 1.28
N GLY A 157 -7.65 -15.63 1.54
CA GLY A 157 -6.42 -16.43 1.68
C GLY A 157 -5.62 -16.58 0.38
N LYS A 158 -6.20 -16.21 -0.77
CA LYS A 158 -5.43 -16.10 -2.02
C LYS A 158 -4.42 -14.95 -1.94
N THR A 159 -3.30 -15.18 -2.59
CA THR A 159 -2.10 -14.34 -2.60
C THR A 159 -1.96 -13.60 -3.92
N LEU A 160 -1.03 -12.63 -3.96
CA LEU A 160 -0.60 -11.99 -5.21
C LEU A 160 -0.24 -13.02 -6.30
N PHE A 161 0.50 -14.07 -5.92
CA PHE A 161 0.99 -15.10 -6.84
C PHE A 161 -0.11 -16.07 -7.33
N ASP A 162 -1.25 -16.14 -6.64
CA ASP A 162 -2.42 -16.88 -7.12
C ASP A 162 -3.15 -16.14 -8.25
N HIS A 163 -2.92 -14.83 -8.39
CA HIS A 163 -3.59 -13.98 -9.37
C HIS A 163 -2.68 -13.54 -10.51
N LEU A 164 -1.40 -13.27 -10.22
CA LEU A 164 -0.41 -12.87 -11.21
C LEU A 164 0.84 -13.74 -11.07
N ASN A 165 1.26 -14.33 -12.19
CA ASN A 165 2.48 -15.14 -12.20
C ASN A 165 3.75 -14.26 -12.17
N LYS A 166 4.90 -14.90 -11.93
CA LYS A 166 6.21 -14.23 -11.84
C LYS A 166 6.53 -13.37 -13.06
N ARG A 167 6.21 -13.82 -14.27
CA ARG A 167 6.48 -13.08 -15.51
C ARG A 167 5.72 -11.74 -15.53
N LEU A 168 4.40 -11.78 -15.27
CA LEU A 168 3.57 -10.57 -15.27
C LEU A 168 3.99 -9.58 -14.17
N LEU A 169 4.38 -10.08 -13.00
CA LEU A 169 4.89 -9.25 -11.92
C LEU A 169 6.26 -8.63 -12.24
N SER A 170 7.16 -9.36 -12.91
CA SER A 170 8.41 -8.80 -13.41
C SER A 170 8.17 -7.71 -14.45
N GLU A 171 7.27 -7.93 -15.41
CA GLU A 171 6.88 -6.92 -16.42
C GLU A 171 6.28 -5.68 -15.75
N PHE A 172 5.46 -5.85 -14.71
CA PHE A 172 4.91 -4.74 -13.92
C PHE A 172 6.01 -3.92 -13.23
N ILE A 173 6.99 -4.58 -12.60
CA ILE A 173 8.11 -3.92 -11.92
C ILE A 173 8.97 -3.16 -12.93
N GLU A 174 9.36 -3.83 -14.02
CA GLU A 174 10.20 -3.25 -15.08
C GLU A 174 9.51 -2.04 -15.73
N GLU A 175 8.21 -2.14 -16.03
CA GLU A 175 7.46 -1.02 -16.59
C GLU A 175 7.38 0.14 -15.59
N THR A 176 7.11 -0.14 -14.31
CA THR A 176 7.09 0.89 -13.24
C THR A 176 8.42 1.63 -13.15
N HIS A 177 9.53 0.89 -13.12
CA HIS A 177 10.87 1.46 -13.06
C HIS A 177 11.24 2.25 -14.32
N SER A 178 10.77 1.82 -15.50
CA SER A 178 10.99 2.55 -16.77
C SER A 178 10.39 3.95 -16.78
N TYR A 179 9.40 4.20 -15.92
CA TYR A 179 8.77 5.51 -15.72
C TYR A 179 9.41 6.32 -14.59
N GLY A 180 10.47 5.81 -13.95
CA GLY A 180 11.11 6.46 -12.80
C GLY A 180 10.30 6.38 -11.51
N LEU A 181 9.30 5.49 -11.46
CA LEU A 181 8.43 5.27 -10.31
C LEU A 181 8.99 4.16 -9.41
N LYS A 182 8.50 4.12 -8.16
CA LYS A 182 8.73 2.99 -7.25
C LYS A 182 7.62 1.95 -7.36
N CYS A 183 7.96 0.68 -7.18
CA CYS A 183 7.01 -0.43 -7.22
C CYS A 183 6.76 -0.99 -5.81
N ALA A 184 5.48 -1.07 -5.41
CA ALA A 184 5.07 -1.71 -4.16
C ALA A 184 4.20 -2.94 -4.41
N LEU A 185 4.51 -4.07 -3.80
CA LEU A 185 3.74 -5.32 -3.95
C LEU A 185 3.26 -5.85 -2.59
N ALA A 186 1.97 -6.15 -2.52
CA ALA A 186 1.28 -6.73 -1.38
C ALA A 186 0.27 -7.79 -1.85
N GLY A 187 -0.56 -8.30 -0.93
CA GLY A 187 -1.57 -9.31 -1.25
C GLY A 187 -1.26 -10.66 -0.61
N SER A 188 -1.53 -10.77 0.69
CA SER A 188 -1.31 -12.00 1.49
C SER A 188 0.09 -12.61 1.35
N ILE A 189 1.10 -11.77 1.11
CA ILE A 189 2.50 -12.19 0.91
C ILE A 189 3.00 -12.99 2.12
N LYS A 190 3.61 -14.12 1.83
CA LYS A 190 4.22 -15.03 2.81
C LYS A 190 5.72 -14.75 2.91
N LYS A 191 6.34 -15.17 4.02
CA LYS A 191 7.77 -14.93 4.24
C LYS A 191 8.65 -15.60 3.20
N GLU A 192 8.23 -16.77 2.70
CA GLU A 192 8.94 -17.55 1.68
C GLU A 192 8.96 -16.84 0.31
N GLU A 193 8.04 -15.88 0.08
CA GLU A 193 7.91 -15.14 -1.17
C GLU A 193 8.77 -13.87 -1.20
N ILE A 194 9.23 -13.38 -0.03
CA ILE A 194 10.02 -12.14 0.10
C ILE A 194 11.33 -12.20 -0.72
N PRO A 195 12.14 -13.27 -0.66
CA PRO A 195 13.35 -13.36 -1.47
C PRO A 195 13.05 -13.28 -2.98
N THR A 196 11.95 -13.90 -3.43
CA THR A 196 11.54 -13.84 -4.83
C THR A 196 11.16 -12.42 -5.25
N LEU A 197 10.37 -11.70 -4.43
CA LEU A 197 10.02 -10.30 -4.70
C LEU A 197 11.25 -9.40 -4.73
N LYS A 198 12.22 -9.65 -3.85
CA LYS A 198 13.51 -8.94 -3.81
C LYS A 198 14.31 -9.16 -5.10
N GLU A 199 14.47 -10.42 -5.52
CA GLU A 199 15.17 -10.78 -6.77
C GLU A 199 14.53 -10.14 -8.01
N MET A 200 13.21 -9.96 -8.00
CA MET A 200 12.47 -9.31 -9.08
C MET A 200 12.62 -7.78 -9.10
N GLY A 201 13.27 -7.18 -8.10
CA GLY A 201 13.46 -5.74 -8.01
C GLY A 201 12.29 -4.99 -7.36
N CYS A 202 11.42 -5.65 -6.59
CA CYS A 202 10.39 -4.96 -5.83
C CYS A 202 11.01 -3.94 -4.85
N ASP A 203 10.55 -2.68 -4.86
CA ASP A 203 11.08 -1.64 -3.98
C ASP A 203 10.48 -1.75 -2.57
N ILE A 204 9.17 -1.99 -2.47
CA ILE A 204 8.42 -2.00 -1.20
C ILE A 204 7.56 -3.26 -1.13
N VAL A 205 7.73 -4.08 -0.09
CA VAL A 205 6.84 -5.22 0.18
C VAL A 205 5.86 -4.88 1.30
N GLY A 206 4.56 -5.07 1.05
CA GLY A 206 3.49 -4.78 2.00
C GLY A 206 2.99 -6.03 2.72
N ILE A 207 3.16 -6.07 4.05
CA ILE A 207 2.81 -7.22 4.91
C ILE A 207 1.75 -6.86 5.94
N ARG A 208 0.85 -7.82 6.21
CA ARG A 208 0.08 -7.88 7.46
C ARG A 208 0.07 -9.28 8.04
N GLY A 209 -0.47 -10.25 7.29
CA GLY A 209 -0.68 -11.62 7.77
C GLY A 209 0.61 -12.27 8.26
N ALA A 210 1.70 -12.20 7.50
CA ALA A 210 2.99 -12.79 7.88
C ALA A 210 3.63 -12.14 9.12
N ALA A 211 3.24 -10.91 9.48
CA ALA A 211 3.67 -10.26 10.71
C ALA A 211 2.78 -10.59 11.93
N CYS A 212 1.63 -11.24 11.70
CA CYS A 212 0.67 -11.61 12.75
C CYS A 212 0.93 -13.01 13.31
N THR A 213 0.63 -13.21 14.60
CA THR A 213 0.63 -14.55 15.22
C THR A 213 -0.18 -15.55 14.41
N LYS A 214 0.40 -16.75 14.18
CA LYS A 214 -0.19 -17.84 13.37
C LYS A 214 -0.45 -17.47 11.89
N GLY A 215 0.11 -16.36 11.38
CA GLY A 215 -0.16 -15.89 10.02
C GLY A 215 -1.58 -15.34 9.83
N ASP A 216 -2.35 -15.15 10.92
CA ASP A 216 -3.76 -14.78 10.85
C ASP A 216 -3.92 -13.25 10.93
N ARG A 217 -4.31 -12.64 9.80
CA ARG A 217 -4.53 -11.20 9.70
C ARG A 217 -5.73 -10.67 10.49
N ASN A 218 -6.69 -11.53 10.81
CA ASN A 218 -7.97 -11.15 11.42
C ASN A 218 -7.90 -11.28 12.95
N TYR A 219 -7.62 -12.50 13.42
CA TYR A 219 -7.58 -12.82 14.85
C TYR A 219 -6.17 -12.78 15.44
N GLY A 220 -5.15 -12.92 14.60
CA GLY A 220 -3.76 -12.72 15.03
C GLY A 220 -3.44 -11.25 15.25
N ARG A 221 -2.36 -11.01 15.98
CA ARG A 221 -1.81 -9.67 16.24
C ARG A 221 -0.38 -9.60 15.78
N ILE A 222 0.05 -8.43 15.34
CA ILE A 222 1.44 -8.18 14.97
C ILE A 222 2.37 -8.48 16.15
N LYS A 223 3.52 -9.09 15.85
CA LYS A 223 4.61 -9.32 16.79
C LYS A 223 5.92 -8.76 16.26
N LYS A 224 6.62 -7.99 17.10
CA LYS A 224 7.91 -7.39 16.74
C LYS A 224 8.95 -8.42 16.30
N GLU A 225 8.93 -9.64 16.85
CA GLU A 225 9.85 -10.70 16.45
C GLU A 225 9.62 -11.14 15.00
N LEU A 226 8.35 -11.24 14.58
CA LEU A 226 7.98 -11.57 13.20
C LEU A 226 8.31 -10.42 12.25
N VAL A 227 8.05 -9.18 12.65
CA VAL A 227 8.46 -8.01 11.86
C VAL A 227 9.98 -7.98 11.67
N ARG A 228 10.75 -8.30 12.71
CA ARG A 228 12.22 -8.37 12.63
C ARG A 228 12.69 -9.49 11.70
N GLU A 229 12.08 -10.69 11.77
CA GLU A 229 12.37 -11.79 10.83
C GLU A 229 12.13 -11.36 9.37
N LEU A 230 10.99 -10.70 9.10
CA LEU A 230 10.64 -10.21 7.77
C LEU A 230 11.60 -9.13 7.28
N LEU A 231 12.06 -8.25 8.18
CA LEU A 231 13.00 -7.19 7.86
C LEU A 231 14.36 -7.77 7.45
N GLU A 232 14.85 -8.80 8.13
CA GLU A 232 16.11 -9.47 7.75
C GLU A 232 16.01 -10.10 6.35
N LEU A 233 14.85 -10.65 5.97
CA LEU A 233 14.62 -11.16 4.61
C LEU A 233 14.61 -10.05 3.54
N CYS A 234 14.37 -8.79 3.94
CA CYS A 234 14.35 -7.63 3.03
C CYS A 234 15.74 -6.98 2.83
N LYS A 235 16.68 -7.25 3.75
CA LYS A 235 18.07 -6.79 3.73
C LYS A 235 18.95 -7.66 2.83
N ASP A 236 20.12 -7.15 2.46
CA ASP A 236 21.16 -7.85 1.71
C ASP A 236 21.98 -8.81 2.57
#